data_AF-A0A954PFP7-F1
#
_entry.id   AF-A0A954PFP7-F1
#
_cell.length_a   1.000
_cell.length_b   1.000
_cell.length_c   1.000
_cell.angle_alpha   90.00
_cell.angle_beta   90.00
_cell.angle_gamma   90.00
#
_symmetry.space_group_name_H-M   'P 1'
#
loop_
_entity.id
_entity.type
_entity.pdbx_description
1 polymer ?
#
loop_
_entity_poly.entity_id
_entity_poly.type
_entity_poly.pdbx_seq_one_letter_code
_entity_poly.pdbx_strand_id
1 'polypeptide(L)'
;MPLTNEDLRWLMILVGMGVICWIMIRGKLNRKRSVQSIVLPALKHNGNATGQPATYSGTHSLGAPREVLQWQIELHDLGRELKGELDSKMLAVRALTQSYDRAAQRLSDLIKMAEQIQLTTDSPLHEVRALDRAGWSAEKISAHTGIGVVDVKTLLTADYSAGDRVHANRS
;
A
#
# COMPACT_ATOMS: atom_id res chain seq x y z
N MET A 1 22.26 -8.86 -29.37
CA MET A 1 23.09 -9.38 -28.27
C MET A 1 22.14 -9.67 -27.11
N PRO A 2 22.03 -10.92 -26.63
CA PRO A 2 21.13 -11.24 -25.53
C PRO A 2 21.65 -10.57 -24.26
N LEU A 3 20.81 -9.73 -23.64
CA LEU A 3 21.13 -9.17 -22.32
C LEU A 3 21.23 -10.33 -21.33
N THR A 4 22.33 -10.37 -20.60
CA THR A 4 22.56 -11.42 -19.62
C THR A 4 21.66 -11.18 -18.41
N ASN A 5 21.29 -12.24 -17.68
CA ASN A 5 20.46 -12.10 -16.48
C ASN A 5 21.12 -11.21 -15.40
N GLU A 6 22.45 -11.04 -15.45
CA GLU A 6 23.17 -10.12 -14.57
C GLU A 6 22.89 -8.66 -14.92
N ASP A 7 22.83 -8.32 -16.21
CA ASP A 7 22.47 -6.97 -16.67
C ASP A 7 21.05 -6.61 -16.21
N LEU A 8 20.12 -7.58 -16.25
CA LEU A 8 18.75 -7.38 -15.81
C LEU A 8 18.64 -7.17 -14.29
N ARG A 9 19.45 -7.89 -13.49
CA ARG A 9 19.52 -7.72 -12.04
C ARG A 9 20.11 -6.36 -11.66
N TRP A 10 21.19 -5.95 -12.34
CA TRP A 10 21.78 -4.63 -12.14
C TRP A 10 20.81 -3.50 -12.51
N LEU A 11 20.04 -3.67 -13.59
CA LEU A 11 18.99 -2.72 -13.97
C LEU A 11 17.89 -2.64 -12.89
N MET A 12 17.43 -3.77 -12.33
CA MET A 12 16.44 -3.73 -11.24
C MET A 12 16.95 -3.02 -9.99
N ILE A 13 18.22 -3.22 -9.61
CA ILE A 13 18.83 -2.55 -8.46
C ILE A 13 18.95 -1.04 -8.71
N LEU A 14 19.38 -0.62 -9.89
CA LEU A 14 19.49 0.78 -10.28
C LEU A 14 18.13 1.49 -10.27
N VAL A 15 17.10 0.83 -10.80
CA VAL A 15 15.73 1.36 -10.77
C VAL A 15 15.23 1.51 -9.34
N GLY A 16 15.43 0.50 -8.49
CA GLY A 16 15.05 0.56 -7.08
C GLY A 16 15.75 1.68 -6.31
N MET A 17 17.06 1.84 -6.52
CA MET A 17 17.84 2.91 -5.91
C MET A 17 17.39 4.30 -6.40
N GLY A 18 17.08 4.44 -7.69
CA GLY A 18 16.54 5.67 -8.27
C GLY A 18 15.20 6.09 -7.65
N VAL A 19 14.30 5.13 -7.43
CA VAL A 19 12.99 5.39 -6.79
C VAL A 19 13.17 5.82 -5.32
N ILE A 20 14.06 5.17 -4.58
CA ILE A 20 14.36 5.53 -3.18
C ILE A 20 14.97 6.94 -3.11
N CYS A 21 15.91 7.25 -4.00
CA CYS A 21 16.55 8.57 -4.05
C CYS A 21 15.53 9.67 -4.44
N TRP A 22 14.64 9.39 -5.39
CA TRP A 22 13.55 10.28 -5.78
C TRP A 22 12.56 10.55 -4.63
N ILE A 23 12.17 9.51 -3.87
CA ILE A 23 11.30 9.63 -2.71
C ILE A 23 11.94 10.52 -1.63
N MET A 24 13.24 10.37 -1.36
CA MET A 24 13.95 11.21 -0.38
C MET A 24 14.03 12.68 -0.82
N ILE A 25 14.33 12.94 -2.10
CA ILE A 25 14.41 14.30 -2.64
C ILE A 25 13.03 14.97 -2.61
N ARG A 26 11.98 14.26 -3.03
CA ARG A 26 10.59 14.75 -3.00
C ARG A 26 10.11 15.00 -1.56
N GLY A 27 10.49 14.14 -0.62
CA GLY A 27 10.18 14.29 0.81
C GLY A 27 10.83 15.52 1.45
N LYS A 28 12.07 15.86 1.07
CA LYS A 28 12.74 17.08 1.59
C LYS A 28 12.20 18.37 0.99
N LEU A 29 11.73 18.38 -0.26
CA LEU A 29 11.14 19.59 -0.87
C LEU A 29 9.84 20.03 -0.18
N ASN A 30 8.99 19.08 0.21
CA ASN A 30 7.73 19.41 0.91
C ASN A 30 7.95 19.80 2.38
N ARG A 31 9.10 19.46 2.97
CA ARG A 31 9.45 19.88 4.35
C ARG A 31 9.93 21.32 4.46
N LYS A 32 10.31 21.97 3.35
CA LYS A 32 10.79 23.37 3.37
C LYS A 32 9.67 24.42 3.40
N ARG A 33 8.39 24.05 3.25
CA ARG A 33 7.26 25.00 3.31
C ARG A 33 6.57 25.10 4.68
N SER A 34 6.97 24.30 5.68
CA SER A 34 6.30 24.27 6.99
C SER A 34 7.29 24.20 8.16
N VAL A 35 8.40 24.92 8.04
CA VAL A 35 9.23 25.28 9.20
C VAL A 35 9.69 26.72 8.99
N GLN A 36 8.73 27.64 8.96
CA GLN A 36 9.00 28.93 9.55
C GLN A 36 8.96 28.66 11.05
N SER A 37 10.11 28.25 11.59
CA SER A 37 10.29 28.14 13.03
C SER A 37 9.94 29.52 13.57
N ILE A 38 8.78 29.63 14.21
CA ILE A 38 8.50 30.70 15.13
C ILE A 38 9.65 30.60 16.13
N VAL A 39 10.65 31.47 15.97
CA VAL A 39 11.70 31.66 16.95
C VAL A 39 10.99 32.32 18.12
N LEU A 40 10.38 31.48 18.96
CA LEU A 40 9.94 31.90 20.27
C LEU A 40 11.22 32.38 20.96
N PRO A 41 11.35 33.69 21.28
CA PRO A 41 12.47 34.13 22.09
C PRO A 41 12.42 33.27 23.36
N ALA A 42 13.51 32.56 23.64
CA ALA A 42 13.58 31.65 24.77
C ALA A 42 13.06 32.40 26.00
N LEU A 43 11.88 32.01 26.49
CA LEU A 43 11.31 32.60 27.70
C LEU A 43 12.29 32.25 28.82
N LYS A 44 13.13 33.23 29.17
CA LYS A 44 14.03 33.17 30.30
C LYS A 44 13.15 32.88 31.52
N HIS A 45 13.24 31.66 32.04
CA HIS A 45 12.48 31.20 33.19
C HIS A 45 12.77 32.17 34.35
N ASN A 46 11.79 33.03 34.65
CA ASN A 46 11.92 34.04 35.67
C ASN A 46 11.61 33.37 37.00
N GLY A 47 12.63 32.80 37.65
CA GLY A 47 12.52 32.11 38.94
C GLY A 47 12.00 33.00 40.10
N ASN A 48 11.81 34.29 39.84
CA ASN A 48 11.23 35.26 40.77
C ASN A 48 9.71 35.44 40.57
N ALA A 49 9.07 34.68 39.67
CA ALA A 49 7.61 34.65 39.55
C ALA A 49 6.97 33.83 40.67
N THR A 50 7.25 34.15 41.94
CA THR A 50 6.39 33.77 43.06
C THR A 50 5.17 34.70 43.09
N GLY A 51 4.40 34.67 42.00
CA GLY A 51 3.06 35.24 41.99
C GLY A 51 2.16 34.28 42.76
N GLN A 52 1.50 34.77 43.82
CA GLN A 52 0.44 34.02 44.49
C GLN A 52 -0.53 33.43 43.44
N PRO A 53 -1.04 32.20 43.62
CA PRO A 53 -2.04 31.66 42.71
C PRO A 53 -3.29 32.53 42.80
N ALA A 54 -3.43 33.47 41.86
CA ALA A 54 -4.66 34.22 41.71
C ALA A 54 -5.75 33.18 41.43
N THR A 55 -6.65 33.03 42.40
CA THR A 55 -7.84 32.20 42.29
C THR A 55 -8.58 32.59 41.02
N TYR A 56 -8.50 31.72 40.01
CA TYR A 56 -9.14 31.92 38.72
C TYR A 56 -10.65 31.71 38.89
N SER A 57 -11.33 32.75 39.35
CA SER A 57 -12.79 32.82 39.35
C SER A 57 -13.23 32.98 37.90
N GLY A 58 -14.01 32.01 37.41
CA GLY A 58 -14.33 31.80 35.99
C GLY A 58 -15.19 32.87 35.31
N THR A 59 -15.11 34.14 35.69
CA THR A 59 -15.79 35.22 34.97
C THR A 59 -14.96 36.51 35.05
N HIS A 60 -14.93 37.22 33.93
CA HIS A 60 -14.44 38.59 33.74
C HIS A 60 -12.97 38.80 33.35
N SER A 61 -12.76 38.74 32.03
CA SER A 61 -11.81 39.51 31.23
C SER A 61 -11.84 41.05 31.42
N LEU A 62 -12.39 41.58 32.52
CA LEU A 62 -12.60 43.02 32.74
C LEU A 62 -11.35 43.77 33.23
N GLY A 63 -10.20 43.11 33.31
CA GLY A 63 -8.93 43.75 33.70
C GLY A 63 -7.70 43.15 33.01
N ALA A 64 -7.89 42.30 31.99
CA ALA A 64 -6.77 41.74 31.25
C ALA A 64 -6.16 42.82 30.35
N PRO A 65 -4.82 42.99 30.33
CA PRO A 65 -4.15 43.85 29.37
C PRO A 65 -4.61 43.53 27.94
N ARG A 66 -4.77 44.56 27.11
CA ARG A 66 -5.29 44.42 25.74
C ARG A 66 -4.51 43.40 24.93
N GLU A 67 -3.21 43.30 25.18
CA GLU A 67 -2.31 42.35 24.56
C GLU A 67 -2.75 40.93 24.87
N VAL A 68 -3.05 40.61 26.14
CA VAL A 68 -3.50 39.27 26.56
C VAL A 68 -4.81 38.87 25.90
N LEU A 69 -5.73 39.82 25.75
CA LEU A 69 -7.00 39.58 25.03
C LEU A 69 -6.77 39.32 23.54
N GLN A 70 -5.84 40.03 22.93
CA GLN A 70 -5.47 39.81 21.54
C GLN A 70 -4.85 38.41 21.34
N TRP A 71 -3.91 38.01 22.21
CA TRP A 71 -3.34 36.67 22.20
C TRP A 71 -4.42 35.58 22.37
N GLN A 72 -5.42 35.81 23.21
CA GLN A 72 -6.52 34.87 23.40
C GLN A 72 -7.34 34.67 22.11
N ILE A 73 -7.63 35.75 21.39
CA ILE A 73 -8.38 35.68 20.13
C ILE A 73 -7.52 34.99 19.06
N GLU A 74 -6.26 35.36 18.92
CA GLU A 74 -5.33 34.76 17.96
C GLU A 74 -5.16 33.25 18.20
N LEU A 75 -5.02 32.83 19.45
CA LEU A 75 -4.95 31.40 19.81
C LEU A 75 -6.25 30.65 19.53
N HIS A 76 -7.39 31.29 19.79
CA HIS A 76 -8.69 30.71 19.50
C HIS A 76 -8.91 30.53 17.99
N ASP A 77 -8.53 31.53 17.19
CA ASP A 77 -8.64 31.48 15.73
C ASP A 77 -7.69 30.43 15.14
N LEU A 78 -6.44 30.37 15.63
CA LEU A 78 -5.49 29.32 15.28
C LEU A 78 -6.04 27.92 15.63
N GLY A 79 -6.67 27.79 16.80
CA GLY A 79 -7.31 26.55 17.22
C GLY A 79 -8.43 26.12 16.28
N ARG A 80 -9.23 27.07 15.79
CA ARG A 80 -10.30 26.80 14.80
C ARG A 80 -9.72 26.39 13.45
N GLU A 81 -8.66 27.05 12.99
CA GLU A 81 -8.00 26.73 11.74
C GLU A 81 -7.36 25.32 11.77
N LEU A 82 -6.59 25.02 12.82
CA LEU A 82 -5.95 23.72 13.01
C LEU A 82 -6.99 22.59 13.08
N LYS A 83 -8.12 22.83 13.75
CA LYS A 83 -9.23 21.88 13.79
C LYS A 83 -9.81 21.64 12.40
N GLY A 84 -10.04 22.70 11.63
CA GLY A 84 -10.55 22.59 10.26
C GLY A 84 -9.59 21.81 9.34
N GLU A 85 -8.28 22.06 9.45
CA GLU A 85 -7.28 21.32 8.68
C GLU A 85 -7.23 19.83 9.08
N LEU A 86 -7.30 19.55 10.38
CA LEU A 86 -7.32 18.18 10.90
C LEU A 86 -8.56 17.41 10.42
N ASP A 87 -9.75 18.02 10.50
CA ASP A 87 -11.00 17.41 10.06
C ASP A 87 -10.97 17.12 8.55
N SER A 88 -10.40 18.05 7.76
CA SER A 88 -10.20 17.85 6.31
C SER A 88 -9.27 16.67 6.01
N LYS A 89 -8.13 16.58 6.71
CA LYS A 89 -7.18 15.46 6.55
C LYS A 89 -7.78 14.14 6.99
N MET A 90 -8.53 14.11 8.08
CA MET A 90 -9.22 12.90 8.56
C MET A 90 -10.24 12.41 7.52
N LEU A 91 -11.00 13.33 6.92
CA LEU A 91 -11.95 13.00 5.86
C LEU A 91 -11.26 12.41 4.63
N ALA A 92 -10.12 12.97 4.22
CA ALA A 92 -9.32 12.43 3.12
C ALA A 92 -8.79 11.01 3.43
N VAL A 93 -8.26 10.78 4.63
CA VAL A 93 -7.79 9.45 5.06
C VAL A 93 -8.92 8.44 5.09
N ARG A 94 -10.11 8.83 5.56
CA ARG A 94 -11.30 7.97 5.56
C ARG A 94 -11.70 7.58 4.14
N ALA A 95 -11.74 8.53 3.21
CA ALA A 95 -12.06 8.26 1.82
C ALA A 95 -11.04 7.32 1.17
N LEU A 96 -9.75 7.50 1.45
CA LEU A 96 -8.68 6.64 0.97
C LEU A 96 -8.83 5.20 1.50
N THR A 97 -9.07 5.06 2.80
CA THR A 97 -9.25 3.75 3.45
C THR A 97 -10.43 2.99 2.83
N GLN A 98 -11.57 3.66 2.66
CA GLN A 98 -12.74 3.07 1.99
C GLN A 98 -12.45 2.65 0.54
N SER A 99 -11.58 3.38 -0.16
CA SER A 99 -11.18 3.01 -1.52
C SER A 99 -10.33 1.74 -1.55
N TYR A 100 -9.44 1.56 -0.58
CA TYR A 100 -8.63 0.35 -0.43
C TYR A 100 -9.49 -0.85 -0.05
N ASP A 101 -10.42 -0.68 0.88
CA ASP A 101 -11.34 -1.76 1.28
C ASP A 101 -12.15 -2.25 0.09
N ARG A 102 -12.68 -1.34 -0.73
CA ARG A 102 -13.40 -1.69 -1.97
C ARG A 102 -12.50 -2.40 -2.97
N ALA A 103 -11.25 -1.98 -3.11
CA ALA A 103 -10.30 -2.62 -4.03
C ALA A 103 -9.94 -4.05 -3.55
N ALA A 104 -9.68 -4.21 -2.26
CA ALA A 104 -9.39 -5.50 -1.64
C ALA A 104 -10.59 -6.46 -1.75
N GLN A 105 -11.81 -5.94 -1.56
CA GLN A 105 -13.02 -6.74 -1.70
C GLN A 105 -13.24 -7.19 -3.14
N ARG A 106 -13.07 -6.30 -4.13
CA ARG A 106 -13.11 -6.66 -5.55
C ARG A 106 -12.09 -7.73 -5.91
N LEU A 107 -10.85 -7.61 -5.42
CA LEU A 107 -9.82 -8.62 -5.65
C LEU A 107 -10.20 -9.96 -5.01
N SER A 108 -10.71 -9.94 -3.78
CA SER A 108 -11.18 -11.14 -3.09
C SER A 108 -12.33 -11.82 -3.83
N ASP A 109 -13.27 -11.05 -4.37
CA ASP A 109 -14.37 -11.57 -5.17
C ASP A 109 -13.88 -12.17 -6.49
N LEU A 110 -12.94 -11.53 -7.18
CA LEU A 110 -12.32 -12.07 -8.39
C LEU A 110 -11.55 -13.37 -8.11
N ILE A 111 -10.83 -13.45 -6.99
CA ILE A 111 -10.13 -14.68 -6.58
C ILE A 111 -11.15 -15.80 -6.34
N LYS A 112 -12.23 -15.54 -5.59
CA LYS A 112 -13.29 -16.54 -5.36
C LYS A 112 -13.95 -16.99 -6.66
N MET A 113 -14.21 -16.08 -7.60
CA MET A 113 -14.74 -16.43 -8.91
C MET A 113 -13.75 -17.29 -9.70
N ALA A 114 -12.45 -16.96 -9.67
CA ALA A 114 -11.42 -17.75 -10.34
C ALA A 114 -11.28 -19.16 -9.73
N GLU A 115 -11.33 -19.27 -8.40
CA GLU A 115 -11.36 -20.56 -7.69
C GLU A 115 -12.60 -21.36 -8.05
N GLN A 116 -13.77 -20.73 -8.10
CA GLN A 116 -15.01 -21.40 -8.48
C GLN A 116 -14.98 -21.89 -9.94
N ILE A 117 -14.43 -21.09 -10.86
CA ILE A 117 -14.23 -21.50 -12.25
C ILE A 117 -13.24 -22.68 -12.33
N GLN A 118 -12.12 -22.63 -11.59
CA GLN A 118 -11.17 -23.73 -11.51
C GLN A 118 -11.79 -25.02 -10.96
N LEU A 119 -12.67 -24.92 -9.96
CA LEU A 119 -13.40 -26.07 -9.39
C LEU A 119 -14.45 -26.63 -10.35
N THR A 120 -15.06 -25.81 -11.21
CA THR A 120 -16.01 -26.26 -12.24
C THR A 120 -15.35 -26.75 -13.52
N THR A 121 -14.02 -26.62 -13.65
CA THR A 121 -13.34 -27.10 -14.84
C THR A 121 -13.10 -28.60 -14.68
N ASP A 122 -14.09 -29.41 -15.10
CA ASP A 122 -13.88 -30.67 -15.83
C ASP A 122 -12.98 -30.37 -17.04
N SER A 123 -11.72 -30.04 -16.76
CA SER A 123 -10.77 -29.66 -17.76
C SER A 123 -10.41 -30.93 -18.48
N PRO A 124 -10.54 -31.02 -19.81
CA PRO A 124 -10.02 -32.15 -20.56
C PRO A 124 -8.53 -32.37 -20.24
N LEU A 125 -7.83 -31.32 -19.81
CA LEU A 125 -6.46 -31.37 -19.33
C LEU A 125 -6.32 -32.13 -17.99
N HIS A 126 -7.25 -31.95 -17.03
CA HIS A 126 -7.24 -32.68 -15.76
C HIS A 126 -7.52 -34.18 -15.98
N GLU A 127 -8.47 -34.51 -16.85
CA GLU A 127 -8.78 -35.89 -17.22
C GLU A 127 -7.63 -36.55 -17.99
N VAL A 128 -7.07 -35.87 -19.01
CA VAL A 128 -5.88 -36.33 -19.75
C VAL A 128 -4.70 -36.58 -18.80
N ARG A 129 -4.47 -35.70 -17.81
CA ARG A 129 -3.42 -35.87 -16.78
C ARG A 129 -3.70 -37.06 -15.86
N ALA A 130 -4.94 -37.27 -15.46
CA ALA A 130 -5.31 -38.41 -14.61
C ALA A 130 -5.06 -39.74 -15.34
N LEU A 131 -5.36 -39.80 -16.64
CA LEU A 131 -5.15 -40.98 -17.48
C LEU A 131 -3.65 -41.21 -17.79
N ASP A 132 -2.88 -40.15 -18.03
CA ASP A 132 -1.43 -40.25 -18.21
C ASP A 132 -0.73 -40.78 -16.95
N ARG A 133 -1.11 -40.29 -15.76
CA ARG A 133 -0.62 -40.83 -14.47
C ARG A 133 -1.00 -42.29 -14.24
N ALA A 134 -2.12 -42.74 -14.81
CA ALA A 134 -2.51 -44.15 -14.81
C ALA A 134 -1.72 -45.01 -15.82
N GLY A 135 -0.75 -44.41 -16.53
CA GLY A 135 0.13 -45.09 -17.48
C GLY A 135 -0.48 -45.30 -18.86
N TRP A 136 -1.53 -44.56 -19.22
CA TRP A 136 -2.17 -44.70 -20.53
C TRP A 136 -1.33 -44.02 -21.61
N SER A 137 -1.21 -44.66 -22.77
CA SER A 137 -0.52 -44.06 -23.92
C SER A 137 -1.35 -42.92 -24.51
N ALA A 138 -0.69 -41.93 -25.12
CA ALA A 138 -1.36 -40.77 -25.75
C ALA A 138 -2.42 -41.16 -26.79
N GLU A 139 -2.20 -42.27 -27.51
CA GLU A 139 -3.17 -42.84 -28.48
C GLU A 139 -4.42 -43.38 -27.78
N LYS A 140 -4.24 -44.04 -26.63
CA LYS A 140 -5.35 -44.59 -25.85
C LYS A 140 -6.14 -43.48 -25.15
N ILE A 141 -5.47 -42.44 -24.67
CA ILE A 141 -6.09 -41.25 -24.09
C ILE A 141 -6.92 -40.52 -25.16
N SER A 142 -6.35 -40.33 -26.35
CA SER A 142 -7.04 -39.73 -27.50
C SER A 142 -8.31 -40.49 -27.87
N ALA A 143 -8.25 -41.82 -27.95
CA ALA A 143 -9.41 -42.65 -28.25
C ALA A 143 -10.50 -42.57 -27.15
N HIS A 144 -10.11 -42.34 -25.89
CA HIS A 144 -11.05 -42.28 -24.77
C HIS A 144 -11.70 -40.91 -24.59
N THR A 145 -10.92 -39.83 -24.75
CA THR A 145 -11.39 -38.44 -24.56
C THR A 145 -11.92 -37.81 -25.85
N GLY A 146 -11.71 -38.43 -27.02
CA GLY A 146 -12.10 -37.88 -28.33
C GLY A 146 -11.21 -36.71 -28.79
N ILE A 147 -10.14 -36.42 -28.06
CA ILE A 147 -9.17 -35.36 -28.36
C ILE A 147 -8.12 -35.90 -29.34
N GLY A 148 -7.67 -35.08 -30.29
CA GLY A 148 -6.64 -35.47 -31.24
C GLY A 148 -5.32 -35.84 -30.55
N VAL A 149 -4.62 -36.87 -31.04
CA VAL A 149 -3.34 -37.33 -30.46
C VAL A 149 -2.30 -36.20 -30.37
N VAL A 150 -2.30 -35.28 -31.34
CA VAL A 150 -1.41 -34.10 -31.36
C VAL A 150 -1.74 -33.17 -30.19
N ASP A 151 -3.02 -32.92 -29.94
CA ASP A 151 -3.47 -32.06 -28.85
C ASP A 151 -3.22 -32.68 -27.47
N VAL A 152 -3.36 -34.00 -27.34
CA VAL A 152 -2.98 -34.71 -26.10
C VAL A 152 -1.48 -34.52 -25.81
N LYS A 153 -0.61 -34.63 -26.83
CA LYS A 153 0.83 -34.42 -26.67
C LYS A 153 1.16 -32.97 -26.32
N THR A 154 0.51 -31.98 -26.92
CA THR A 154 0.76 -30.57 -26.58
C THR A 154 0.31 -30.24 -25.16
N LEU A 155 -0.83 -30.78 -24.72
CA LEU A 155 -1.33 -30.63 -23.35
C LEU A 155 -0.40 -31.25 -22.30
N LEU A 156 0.16 -32.44 -22.57
CA LEU A 156 1.14 -33.08 -21.69
C LEU A 156 2.50 -32.35 -21.68
N THR A 157 2.93 -31.81 -22.82
CA THR A 157 4.22 -31.08 -22.93
C THR A 157 4.17 -29.72 -22.22
N ALA A 158 3.03 -29.04 -22.23
CA ALA A 158 2.83 -27.78 -21.51
C ALA A 158 3.04 -27.93 -19.99
N ASP A 159 2.84 -29.13 -19.44
CA ASP A 159 2.99 -29.42 -18.01
C ASP A 159 4.46 -29.62 -17.58
N TYR A 160 5.26 -30.31 -18.40
CA TYR A 160 6.70 -30.45 -18.16
C TYR A 160 7.42 -29.09 -18.12
N SER A 161 6.97 -28.14 -18.96
CA SER A 161 7.44 -26.75 -18.97
C SER A 161 7.04 -25.96 -17.72
N ALA A 162 5.88 -26.26 -17.12
CA ALA A 162 5.40 -25.61 -15.91
C ALA A 162 6.05 -26.19 -14.64
N GLY A 163 6.28 -27.50 -14.57
CA GLY A 163 6.93 -28.17 -13.43
C GLY A 163 8.39 -27.78 -13.24
N ASP A 164 9.13 -27.58 -14.33
CA ASP A 164 10.55 -27.19 -14.29
C ASP A 164 10.74 -25.75 -13.73
N ARG A 165 9.74 -24.89 -13.88
CA ARG A 165 9.72 -23.53 -13.32
C ARG A 165 9.46 -23.47 -11.81
N VAL A 166 8.81 -24.50 -11.25
CA VAL A 166 8.51 -24.56 -9.80
C VAL A 166 9.71 -25.07 -9.00
N HIS A 167 10.56 -25.90 -9.60
CA HIS A 167 11.79 -26.38 -8.95
C HIS A 167 12.95 -25.36 -9.02
N ALA A 168 13.02 -24.52 -10.05
CA ALA A 168 14.05 -23.48 -10.16
C ALA A 168 13.87 -22.28 -9.21
N ASN A 169 12.71 -22.14 -8.56
CA ASN A 169 12.41 -21.00 -7.66
C ASN A 169 12.46 -21.37 -6.17
N ARG A 170 13.02 -22.55 -5.84
CA ARG A 170 13.10 -23.07 -4.46
C ARG A 170 14.53 -23.34 -3.98
N SER A 171 15.53 -22.86 -4.71
CA SER A 171 16.96 -22.94 -4.38
C SER A 171 17.57 -21.55 -4.29
#